data_AF-A0A832H0W2-F1
#
_entry.id   AF-A0A832H0W2-F1
#
_cell.length_a   1.000
_cell.length_b   1.000
_cell.length_c   1.000
_cell.angle_alpha   90.00
_cell.angle_beta   90.00
_cell.angle_gamma   90.00
#
_symmetry.space_group_name_H-M   'P 1'
#
loop_
_entity.id
_entity.type
_entity.pdbx_description
1 polymer ?
#
loop_
_entity_poly.entity_id
_entity_poly.type
_entity_poly.pdbx_seq_one_letter_code
_entity_poly.pdbx_strand_id
1 'polypeptide(L)'
;GLSIFFVDIADRRQAQAELLEMSTALGNAVEGIARLDIQGNYIALNRAYAEALGYEQAEMIGMAWVHTIHPDDRPALEVAYQRMMAEGKADVEVRAIRKNGSTFYKEVVLVAAYDWYDQFIGHHCFTRDITERKSAEEALRQQAERERLMAGLARLSAGIAHRIRQSLDLEAILNTTASEVRQFLDADRVVIYRCQSDRYRTVMAESAKPSYPSILGLQAQDDLFEQRYPLYQRGQNIVIDDSLQLKKFEEFQACLAQRQVRAFLSVPILHGNDLWGTLVAHQCSGPRHWETYEIGLLEQLAVQVAIAIQQSELYRQVQQLNANLEVQVQERTTQLQQAVHYEATLKRITDSVRDSLDEDQILQNAVQELALGLDVGGCDAGIYDLQQQTSTIRYEYIRFGIPTSKGRLIQMQDYPDLYNQILQVDYFQFCRTYSSQMRPLRKQHTALVCPIVDDQGVMGDLWLFKMAQDAFNEQEIRLVQQVANQCAIAIRQARLYQATQAQVIALEELNQLKDDFLSTVSH
;
A
#
# COMPACT_ATOMS: atom_id res chain seq x y z
N GLY A 1 55.92 -109.33 -19.11
CA GLY A 1 55.16 -108.20 -19.68
C GLY A 1 54.91 -107.20 -18.58
N LEU A 2 55.34 -105.96 -18.76
CA LEU A 2 55.07 -104.84 -17.87
C LEU A 2 53.73 -104.25 -18.30
N SER A 3 52.69 -104.39 -17.48
CA SER A 3 51.42 -103.71 -17.69
C SER A 3 51.46 -102.36 -16.97
N ILE A 4 51.53 -101.28 -17.76
CA ILE A 4 51.44 -99.91 -17.27
C ILE A 4 49.96 -99.52 -17.26
N PHE A 5 49.43 -99.18 -16.08
CA PHE A 5 48.10 -98.59 -15.95
C PHE A 5 48.23 -97.06 -16.08
N PHE A 6 47.62 -96.49 -17.11
CA PHE A 6 47.43 -95.06 -17.22
C PHE A 6 46.16 -94.70 -16.45
N VAL A 7 46.28 -93.89 -15.39
CA VAL A 7 45.14 -93.28 -14.71
C VAL A 7 44.81 -92.00 -15.45
N ASP A 8 43.59 -91.90 -15.96
CA ASP A 8 43.07 -90.69 -16.57
C ASP A 8 42.93 -89.59 -15.50
N ILE A 9 43.71 -88.52 -15.66
CA ILE A 9 43.75 -87.35 -14.78
C ILE A 9 43.12 -86.12 -15.45
N ALA A 10 42.50 -86.28 -16.63
CA ALA A 10 41.87 -85.18 -17.37
C ALA A 10 40.70 -84.57 -16.59
N ASP A 11 39.79 -85.40 -16.07
CA ASP A 11 38.61 -84.94 -15.31
C ASP A 11 39.00 -84.17 -14.03
N ARG A 12 40.02 -84.66 -13.31
CA ARG A 12 40.51 -83.99 -12.10
C ARG A 12 41.18 -82.65 -12.42
N ARG A 13 41.94 -82.57 -13.51
CA ARG A 13 42.58 -81.33 -13.94
C ARG A 13 41.57 -80.31 -14.44
N GLN A 14 40.51 -80.76 -15.12
CA GLN A 14 39.42 -79.90 -15.59
C GLN A 14 38.62 -79.34 -14.41
N ALA A 15 38.21 -80.17 -13.44
CA ALA A 15 37.53 -79.70 -12.23
C ALA A 15 38.41 -78.75 -11.39
N GLN A 16 39.73 -78.99 -11.33
CA GLN A 16 40.67 -78.07 -10.67
C GLN A 16 40.83 -76.74 -11.41
N ALA A 17 40.82 -76.76 -12.74
CA ALA A 17 40.88 -75.55 -13.56
C ALA A 17 39.59 -74.72 -13.41
N GLU A 18 38.42 -75.34 -13.46
CA GLU A 18 37.12 -74.69 -13.26
C GLU A 18 36.97 -74.09 -11.86
N LEU A 19 37.42 -74.81 -10.81
CA LEU A 19 37.46 -74.29 -9.44
C LEU A 19 38.43 -73.10 -9.29
N LEU A 20 39.59 -73.16 -9.95
CA LEU A 20 40.56 -72.06 -9.92
C LEU A 20 40.02 -70.83 -10.67
N GLU A 21 39.37 -71.03 -11.81
CA GLU A 21 38.73 -69.97 -12.59
C GLU A 21 37.57 -69.33 -11.80
N MET A 22 36.68 -70.13 -11.21
CA MET A 22 35.57 -69.65 -10.39
C MET A 22 36.05 -68.95 -9.11
N SER A 23 37.11 -69.46 -8.45
CA SER A 23 37.75 -68.81 -7.31
C SER A 23 38.42 -67.49 -7.68
N THR A 24 39.02 -67.40 -8.87
CA THR A 24 39.66 -66.18 -9.36
C THR A 24 38.60 -65.15 -9.75
N ALA A 25 37.51 -65.58 -10.38
CA ALA A 25 36.37 -64.73 -10.71
C ALA A 25 35.69 -64.18 -9.45
N LEU A 26 35.46 -65.00 -8.43
CA LEU A 26 34.92 -64.56 -7.14
C LEU A 26 35.86 -63.60 -6.41
N GLY A 27 37.18 -63.87 -6.42
CA GLY A 27 38.18 -63.01 -5.82
C GLY A 27 38.33 -61.63 -6.49
N ASN A 28 38.04 -61.53 -7.78
CA ASN A 28 38.02 -60.27 -8.53
C ASN A 28 36.66 -59.54 -8.47
N ALA A 29 35.56 -60.26 -8.25
CA ALA A 29 34.20 -59.71 -8.23
C ALA A 29 33.74 -59.22 -6.86
N VAL A 30 34.37 -59.68 -5.77
CA VAL A 30 34.01 -59.30 -4.39
C VAL A 30 35.23 -58.74 -3.67
N GLU A 31 35.11 -57.50 -3.20
CA GLU A 31 36.17 -56.75 -2.55
C GLU A 31 36.64 -57.40 -1.24
N GLY A 32 35.71 -57.88 -0.41
CA GLY A 32 36.05 -58.62 0.79
C GLY A 32 35.36 -59.98 0.87
N ILE A 33 36.14 -61.01 1.20
CA ILE A 33 35.65 -62.37 1.40
C ILE A 33 36.14 -62.83 2.75
N ALA A 34 35.25 -63.37 3.57
CA ALA A 34 35.59 -64.00 4.84
C ALA A 34 34.79 -65.29 5.03
N ARG A 35 35.31 -66.19 5.86
CA ARG A 35 34.63 -67.37 6.36
C ARG A 35 34.74 -67.36 7.87
N LEU A 36 33.62 -67.58 8.54
CA LEU A 36 33.53 -67.59 9.99
C LEU A 36 33.08 -68.98 10.47
N ASP A 37 33.52 -69.38 11.66
CA ASP A 37 33.05 -70.60 12.33
C ASP A 37 31.64 -70.42 12.94
N ILE A 38 31.13 -71.48 13.59
CA ILE A 38 29.82 -71.46 14.26
C ILE A 38 29.77 -70.52 15.48
N GLN A 39 30.93 -70.10 16.01
CA GLN A 39 31.05 -69.13 17.10
C GLN A 39 31.22 -67.69 16.58
N GLY A 40 31.34 -67.49 15.27
CA GLY A 40 31.51 -66.18 14.66
C GLY A 40 32.96 -65.66 14.67
N ASN A 41 33.96 -66.54 14.76
CA ASN A 41 35.36 -66.17 14.61
C ASN A 41 35.81 -66.33 13.16
N TYR A 42 36.64 -65.41 12.66
CA TYR A 42 37.21 -65.52 11.32
C TYR A 42 38.15 -66.73 11.22
N ILE A 43 37.88 -67.63 10.29
CA ILE A 43 38.73 -68.81 9.99
C ILE A 43 39.46 -68.69 8.65
N ALA A 44 38.95 -67.85 7.74
CA ALA A 44 39.64 -67.46 6.53
C ALA A 44 39.11 -66.09 6.07
N LEU A 45 39.93 -65.31 5.38
CA LEU A 45 39.51 -64.08 4.71
C LEU A 45 40.49 -63.74 3.58
N ASN A 46 40.07 -63.00 2.56
CA ASN A 46 40.99 -62.52 1.53
C ASN A 46 41.84 -61.35 2.06
N ARG A 47 42.98 -61.11 1.41
CA ARG A 47 43.90 -60.03 1.76
C ARG A 47 43.24 -58.66 1.69
N ALA A 48 42.42 -58.42 0.66
CA ALA A 48 41.73 -57.15 0.46
C ALA A 48 40.78 -56.80 1.62
N TYR A 49 40.07 -57.78 2.21
CA TYR A 49 39.21 -57.52 3.37
C TYR A 49 40.01 -57.15 4.63
N ALA A 50 41.15 -57.83 4.86
CA ALA A 50 42.03 -57.51 5.99
C ALA A 50 42.61 -56.08 5.86
N GLU A 51 43.09 -55.73 4.67
CA GLU A 51 43.62 -54.39 4.36
C GLU A 51 42.55 -53.29 4.51
N ALA A 52 41.31 -53.54 4.06
CA ALA A 52 40.20 -52.58 4.20
C ALA A 52 39.87 -52.24 5.66
N LEU A 53 40.01 -53.23 6.57
CA LEU A 53 39.83 -53.06 8.01
C LEU A 53 41.11 -52.55 8.72
N GLY A 54 42.25 -52.52 8.03
CA GLY A 54 43.53 -52.09 8.58
C GLY A 54 44.20 -53.12 9.49
N TYR A 55 43.92 -54.41 9.30
CA TYR A 55 44.55 -55.52 10.01
C TYR A 55 45.41 -56.35 9.06
N GLU A 56 46.38 -57.08 9.61
CA GLU A 56 46.98 -58.20 8.88
C GLU A 56 46.05 -59.42 8.94
N GLN A 57 46.02 -60.24 7.89
CA GLN A 57 45.17 -61.43 7.81
C GLN A 57 45.35 -62.35 9.02
N ALA A 58 46.60 -62.56 9.45
CA ALA A 58 46.95 -63.41 10.59
C ALA A 58 46.42 -62.87 11.93
N GLU A 59 46.30 -61.54 12.08
CA GLU A 59 45.72 -60.91 13.28
C GLU A 59 44.20 -61.12 13.36
N MET A 60 43.55 -61.29 12.20
CA MET A 60 42.10 -61.46 12.13
C MET A 60 41.66 -62.90 12.33
N ILE A 61 42.49 -63.90 12.02
CA ILE A 61 42.14 -65.31 12.24
C ILE A 61 41.92 -65.56 13.75
N GLY A 62 40.77 -66.13 14.09
CA GLY A 62 40.33 -66.34 15.47
C GLY A 62 39.69 -65.12 16.14
N MET A 63 39.71 -63.94 15.50
CA MET A 63 39.04 -62.75 16.01
C MET A 63 37.52 -62.87 15.81
N ALA A 64 36.76 -62.53 16.84
CA ALA A 64 35.30 -62.47 16.77
C ALA A 64 34.84 -61.29 15.91
N TRP A 65 33.82 -61.50 15.06
CA TRP A 65 33.30 -60.48 14.14
C TRP A 65 32.88 -59.18 14.82
N VAL A 66 32.44 -59.24 16.09
CA VAL A 66 31.96 -58.11 16.90
C VAL A 66 32.99 -56.98 17.07
N HIS A 67 34.28 -57.28 16.89
CA HIS A 67 35.37 -56.29 16.95
C HIS A 67 35.51 -55.46 15.68
N THR A 68 34.97 -55.94 14.55
CA THR A 68 35.09 -55.27 13.24
C THR A 68 33.80 -54.56 12.82
N ILE A 69 32.77 -54.59 13.67
CA ILE A 69 31.43 -54.03 13.42
C ILE A 69 31.09 -53.02 14.52
N HIS A 70 30.50 -51.90 14.11
CA HIS A 70 30.08 -50.84 15.02
C HIS A 70 29.08 -51.35 16.06
N PRO A 71 29.22 -51.01 17.36
CA PRO A 71 28.36 -51.51 18.43
C PRO A 71 26.86 -51.40 18.14
N ASP A 72 26.41 -50.26 17.62
CA ASP A 72 25.01 -50.00 17.28
C ASP A 72 24.45 -50.90 16.17
N ASP A 73 25.32 -51.43 15.30
CA ASP A 73 24.91 -52.19 14.12
C ASP A 73 25.01 -53.72 14.35
N ARG A 74 25.54 -54.15 15.51
CA ARG A 74 25.61 -55.57 15.90
C ARG A 74 24.24 -56.25 15.98
N PRO A 75 23.18 -55.63 16.53
CA PRO A 75 21.85 -56.24 16.53
C PRO A 75 21.30 -56.48 15.12
N ALA A 76 21.59 -55.58 14.17
CA ALA A 76 21.16 -55.73 12.78
C ALA A 76 21.87 -56.92 12.09
N LEU A 77 23.17 -57.09 12.36
CA LEU A 77 23.92 -58.25 11.86
C LEU A 77 23.43 -59.56 12.48
N GLU A 78 23.06 -59.56 13.76
CA GLU A 78 22.48 -60.74 14.42
C GLU A 78 21.13 -61.12 13.78
N VAL A 79 20.26 -60.15 13.50
CA VAL A 79 19.01 -60.40 12.76
C VAL A 79 19.28 -60.95 11.35
N ALA A 80 20.32 -60.44 10.67
CA ALA A 80 20.74 -60.99 9.38
C ALA A 80 21.27 -62.43 9.51
N TYR A 81 22.03 -62.72 10.56
CA TYR A 81 22.51 -64.07 10.86
C TYR A 81 21.35 -65.06 11.07
N GLN A 82 20.34 -64.69 11.87
CA GLN A 82 19.15 -65.52 12.07
C GLN A 82 18.37 -65.77 10.77
N ARG A 83 18.22 -64.75 9.92
CA ARG A 83 17.60 -64.91 8.59
C ARG A 83 18.40 -65.86 7.70
N MET A 84 19.72 -65.74 7.71
CA MET A 84 20.59 -66.66 6.98
C MET A 84 20.46 -68.10 7.49
N MET A 85 20.28 -68.32 8.80
CA MET A 85 20.04 -69.66 9.35
C MET A 85 18.72 -70.27 8.88
N ALA A 86 17.70 -69.44 8.65
CA ALA A 86 16.39 -69.90 8.18
C ALA A 86 16.34 -70.09 6.65
N GLU A 87 16.98 -69.22 5.88
CA GLU A 87 16.81 -69.10 4.42
C GLU A 87 18.07 -69.49 3.63
N GLY A 88 19.17 -69.79 4.30
CA GLY A 88 20.48 -70.14 3.72
C GLY A 88 21.32 -68.93 3.28
N LYS A 89 20.72 -67.74 3.18
CA LYS A 89 21.40 -66.49 2.80
C LYS A 89 20.71 -65.29 3.44
N ALA A 90 21.49 -64.26 3.78
CA ALA A 90 20.95 -62.94 4.13
C ALA A 90 21.95 -61.85 3.77
N ASP A 91 21.46 -60.62 3.66
CA ASP A 91 22.28 -59.43 3.48
C ASP A 91 21.92 -58.34 4.50
N VAL A 92 22.89 -57.47 4.76
CA VAL A 92 22.74 -56.31 5.65
C VAL A 92 23.80 -55.26 5.39
N GLU A 93 23.41 -53.99 5.50
CA GLU A 93 24.32 -52.85 5.51
C GLU A 93 24.69 -52.49 6.94
N VAL A 94 25.99 -52.41 7.23
CA VAL A 94 26.52 -52.13 8.57
C VAL A 94 27.75 -51.24 8.51
N ARG A 95 28.01 -50.50 9.59
CA ARG A 95 29.26 -49.77 9.79
C ARG A 95 30.33 -50.72 10.31
N ALA A 96 31.45 -50.80 9.59
CA ALA A 96 32.65 -51.48 10.03
C ALA A 96 33.55 -50.53 10.82
N ILE A 97 34.30 -51.07 11.79
CA ILE A 97 35.33 -50.36 12.54
C ILE A 97 36.70 -50.87 12.08
N ARG A 98 37.59 -49.94 11.70
CA ARG A 98 38.99 -50.23 11.39
C ARG A 98 39.82 -50.32 12.67
N LYS A 99 41.01 -50.95 12.59
CA LYS A 99 41.97 -51.04 13.70
C LYS A 99 42.32 -49.68 14.35
N ASN A 100 42.33 -48.61 13.55
CA ASN A 100 42.61 -47.25 14.00
C ASN A 100 41.39 -46.51 14.61
N GLY A 101 40.22 -47.17 14.70
CA GLY A 101 38.98 -46.61 15.23
C GLY A 101 38.10 -45.87 14.22
N SER A 102 38.57 -45.62 12.99
CA SER A 102 37.74 -45.02 11.95
C SER A 102 36.66 -45.99 11.46
N THR A 103 35.54 -45.44 11.00
CA THR A 103 34.40 -46.22 10.50
C THR A 103 34.23 -46.10 9.00
N PHE A 104 33.58 -47.08 8.39
CA PHE A 104 33.12 -47.04 7.00
C PHE A 104 31.88 -47.92 6.81
N TYR A 105 31.12 -47.70 5.75
CA TYR A 105 29.92 -48.48 5.49
C TYR A 105 30.25 -49.66 4.59
N LYS A 106 29.76 -50.85 4.96
CA LYS A 106 29.84 -52.05 4.11
C LYS A 106 28.50 -52.76 4.00
N GLU A 107 28.26 -53.30 2.83
CA GLU A 107 27.22 -54.31 2.62
C GLU A 107 27.85 -55.68 2.90
N VAL A 108 27.17 -56.52 3.69
CA VAL A 108 27.62 -57.87 4.04
C VAL A 108 26.55 -58.87 3.60
N VAL A 109 26.93 -59.80 2.75
CA VAL A 109 26.11 -60.95 2.35
C VAL A 109 26.63 -62.18 3.08
N LEU A 110 25.79 -62.76 3.94
CA LEU A 110 26.03 -64.00 4.66
C LEU A 110 25.44 -65.17 3.87
N VAL A 111 26.22 -66.24 3.70
CA VAL A 111 25.78 -67.50 3.07
C VAL A 111 26.15 -68.65 3.99
N ALA A 112 25.18 -69.47 4.36
CA ALA A 112 25.40 -70.61 5.24
C ALA A 112 26.33 -71.65 4.59
N ALA A 113 27.25 -72.21 5.37
CA ALA A 113 28.17 -73.24 4.92
C ALA A 113 27.90 -74.55 5.67
N TYR A 114 27.83 -75.65 4.92
CA TYR A 114 27.58 -76.99 5.44
C TYR A 114 28.72 -77.93 5.06
N ASP A 115 28.96 -78.94 5.88
CA ASP A 115 29.84 -80.04 5.51
C ASP A 115 29.14 -81.08 4.62
N TRP A 116 29.87 -82.14 4.28
CA TRP A 116 29.38 -83.25 3.45
C TRP A 116 28.35 -84.15 4.17
N TYR A 117 28.10 -83.91 5.46
CA TYR A 117 27.03 -84.52 6.25
C TYR A 117 25.83 -83.58 6.45
N ASP A 118 25.78 -82.45 5.74
CA ASP A 118 24.74 -81.43 5.87
C ASP A 118 24.69 -80.77 7.27
N GLN A 119 25.82 -80.77 7.99
CA GLN A 119 25.95 -80.07 9.27
C GLN A 119 26.46 -78.64 9.05
N PHE A 120 25.83 -77.68 9.72
CA PHE A 120 26.24 -76.28 9.66
C PHE A 120 27.64 -76.10 10.29
N ILE A 121 28.58 -75.60 9.48
CA ILE A 121 30.00 -75.41 9.87
C ILE A 121 30.41 -73.94 9.93
N GLY A 122 29.44 -73.02 9.90
CA GLY A 122 29.66 -71.58 9.88
C GLY A 122 29.16 -70.94 8.58
N HIS A 123 29.70 -69.79 8.20
CA HIS A 123 29.17 -69.03 7.07
C HIS A 123 30.25 -68.29 6.29
N HIS A 124 29.97 -68.05 5.01
CA HIS A 124 30.75 -67.17 4.15
C HIS A 124 30.16 -65.76 4.18
N CYS A 125 31.04 -64.77 4.28
CA CYS A 125 30.72 -63.35 4.22
C CYS A 125 31.36 -62.75 2.97
N PHE A 126 30.53 -62.15 2.14
CA PHE A 126 30.96 -61.34 1.00
C PHE A 126 30.67 -59.88 1.35
N THR A 127 31.68 -59.03 1.27
CA THR A 127 31.56 -57.63 1.68
C THR A 127 31.92 -56.70 0.53
N ARG A 128 31.15 -55.62 0.42
CA ARG A 128 31.41 -54.51 -0.51
C ARG A 128 31.48 -53.20 0.28
N ASP A 129 32.48 -52.37 0.01
CA ASP A 129 32.51 -51.02 0.56
C ASP A 129 31.42 -50.17 -0.13
N ILE A 130 30.52 -49.61 0.66
CA ILE A 130 29.41 -48.77 0.18
C ILE A 130 29.53 -47.34 0.69
N THR A 131 30.71 -46.94 1.19
CA THR A 131 30.95 -45.62 1.76
C THR A 131 30.74 -44.52 0.74
N GLU A 132 31.24 -44.69 -0.49
CA GLU A 132 31.02 -43.73 -1.58
C GLU A 132 29.52 -43.57 -1.87
N ARG A 133 28.79 -44.69 -2.01
CA ARG A 133 27.34 -44.65 -2.22
C ARG A 133 26.61 -43.95 -1.08
N LYS A 134 26.92 -44.27 0.18
CA LYS A 134 26.29 -43.64 1.35
C LYS A 134 26.59 -42.14 1.42
N SER A 135 27.82 -41.73 1.09
CA SER A 135 28.18 -40.32 1.05
C SER A 135 27.46 -39.57 -0.07
N ALA A 136 27.29 -40.20 -1.24
CA ALA A 136 26.54 -39.63 -2.36
C ALA A 136 25.04 -39.56 -2.07
N GLU A 137 24.45 -40.58 -1.44
CA GLU A 137 23.05 -40.59 -1.00
C GLU A 137 22.78 -39.45 0.01
N GLU A 138 23.67 -39.28 0.99
CA GLU A 138 23.54 -38.22 1.99
C GLU A 138 23.73 -36.83 1.37
N ALA A 139 24.72 -36.65 0.48
CA ALA A 139 24.92 -35.40 -0.24
C ALA A 139 23.70 -35.03 -1.11
N LEU A 140 23.13 -36.01 -1.81
CA LEU A 140 21.91 -35.82 -2.62
C LEU A 140 20.72 -35.46 -1.73
N ARG A 141 20.57 -36.11 -0.58
CA ARG A 141 19.52 -35.82 0.39
C ARG A 141 19.63 -34.39 0.91
N GLN A 142 20.84 -33.96 1.31
CA GLN A 142 21.10 -32.60 1.77
C GLN A 142 20.84 -31.57 0.67
N GLN A 143 21.24 -31.87 -0.57
CA GLN A 143 20.95 -31.00 -1.71
C GLN A 143 19.44 -30.88 -1.97
N ALA A 144 18.71 -32.00 -1.98
CA ALA A 144 17.25 -32.01 -2.19
C ALA A 144 16.52 -31.25 -1.08
N GLU A 145 16.96 -31.38 0.17
CA GLU A 145 16.43 -30.60 1.29
C GLU A 145 16.68 -29.11 1.12
N ARG A 146 17.91 -28.72 0.74
CA ARG A 146 18.26 -27.33 0.45
C ARG A 146 17.44 -26.75 -0.71
N GLU A 147 17.26 -27.51 -1.79
CA GLU A 147 16.44 -27.10 -2.93
C GLU A 147 14.97 -26.94 -2.54
N ARG A 148 14.44 -27.84 -1.70
CA ARG A 148 13.07 -27.76 -1.17
C ARG A 148 12.88 -26.50 -0.31
N LEU A 149 13.83 -26.17 0.56
CA LEU A 149 13.80 -24.95 1.37
C LEU A 149 13.81 -23.70 0.49
N MET A 150 14.70 -23.65 -0.51
CA MET A 150 14.81 -22.52 -1.44
C MET A 150 13.55 -22.34 -2.31
N ALA A 151 12.96 -23.44 -2.79
CA ALA A 151 11.72 -23.39 -3.55
C ALA A 151 10.54 -22.89 -2.70
N GLY A 152 10.49 -23.31 -1.42
CA GLY A 152 9.52 -22.84 -0.45
C GLY A 152 9.64 -21.34 -0.18
N LEU A 153 10.86 -20.86 0.07
CA LEU A 153 11.20 -19.45 0.24
C LEU A 153 10.78 -18.60 -0.97
N ALA A 154 11.09 -19.05 -2.18
CA ALA A 154 10.73 -18.37 -3.41
C ALA A 154 9.21 -18.28 -3.60
N ARG A 155 8.48 -19.37 -3.28
CA ARG A 155 7.01 -19.39 -3.36
C ARG A 155 6.36 -18.43 -2.38
N LEU A 156 6.85 -18.40 -1.14
CA LEU A 156 6.36 -17.50 -0.10
C LEU A 156 6.58 -16.03 -0.49
N SER A 157 7.80 -15.70 -0.92
CA SER A 157 8.15 -14.36 -1.39
C SER A 157 7.30 -13.94 -2.60
N ALA A 158 7.11 -14.84 -3.58
CA ALA A 158 6.28 -14.58 -4.75
C ALA A 158 4.79 -14.40 -4.41
N GLY A 159 4.27 -15.18 -3.45
CA GLY A 159 2.88 -15.07 -2.98
C GLY A 159 2.60 -13.72 -2.30
N ILE A 160 3.52 -13.28 -1.43
CA ILE A 160 3.45 -11.96 -0.80
C ILE A 160 3.55 -10.85 -1.86
N ALA A 161 4.55 -10.92 -2.75
CA ALA A 161 4.71 -9.97 -3.84
C ALA A 161 3.49 -9.89 -4.79
N HIS A 162 2.83 -11.03 -5.04
CA HIS A 162 1.62 -11.07 -5.86
C HIS A 162 0.45 -10.35 -5.19
N ARG A 163 0.22 -10.57 -3.88
CA ARG A 163 -0.85 -9.89 -3.14
C ARG A 163 -0.62 -8.39 -3.05
N ILE A 164 0.63 -7.98 -2.84
CA ILE A 164 1.03 -6.56 -2.87
C ILE A 164 0.58 -5.91 -4.19
N ARG A 165 0.70 -6.62 -5.32
CA ARG A 165 0.23 -6.12 -6.63
C ARG A 165 -1.29 -6.16 -6.81
N GLN A 166 -1.99 -7.07 -6.14
CA GLN A 166 -3.43 -7.29 -6.35
C GLN A 166 -4.32 -6.45 -5.43
N SER A 167 -3.92 -6.24 -4.18
CA SER A 167 -4.69 -5.48 -3.20
C SER A 167 -3.76 -4.53 -2.48
N LEU A 168 -4.10 -3.24 -2.48
CA LEU A 168 -3.38 -2.19 -1.74
C LEU A 168 -3.85 -2.09 -0.27
N ASP A 169 -4.63 -3.08 0.19
CA ASP A 169 -5.06 -3.20 1.57
C ASP A 169 -3.89 -3.67 2.44
N LEU A 170 -3.27 -2.69 3.09
CA LEU A 170 -2.12 -2.91 3.97
C LEU A 170 -2.44 -3.92 5.08
N GLU A 171 -3.64 -3.87 5.66
CA GLU A 171 -4.00 -4.76 6.77
C GLU A 171 -4.05 -6.22 6.31
N ALA A 172 -4.68 -6.46 5.16
CA ALA A 172 -4.71 -7.79 4.55
C ALA A 172 -3.31 -8.32 4.21
N ILE A 173 -2.42 -7.47 3.69
CA ILE A 173 -1.04 -7.85 3.38
C ILE A 173 -0.27 -8.25 4.65
N LEU A 174 -0.35 -7.43 5.70
CA LEU A 174 0.35 -7.68 6.96
C LEU A 174 -0.17 -8.97 7.64
N ASN A 175 -1.48 -9.16 7.72
CA ASN A 175 -2.10 -10.35 8.32
C ASN A 175 -1.74 -11.63 7.56
N THR A 176 -1.78 -11.59 6.23
CA THR A 176 -1.41 -12.75 5.42
C THR A 176 0.07 -13.07 5.56
N THR A 177 0.92 -12.05 5.56
CA THR A 177 2.37 -12.23 5.77
C THR A 177 2.65 -12.89 7.11
N ALA A 178 2.06 -12.40 8.20
CA ALA A 178 2.25 -13.00 9.52
C ALA A 178 1.81 -14.47 9.55
N SER A 179 0.68 -14.80 8.90
CA SER A 179 0.17 -16.16 8.80
C SER A 179 1.10 -17.10 8.03
N GLU A 180 1.52 -16.71 6.84
CA GLU A 180 2.35 -17.57 5.99
C GLU A 180 3.76 -17.75 6.55
N VAL A 181 4.35 -16.71 7.14
CA VAL A 181 5.66 -16.81 7.82
C VAL A 181 5.58 -17.78 9.00
N ARG A 182 4.51 -17.70 9.81
CA ARG A 182 4.32 -18.61 10.94
C ARG A 182 4.22 -20.06 10.47
N GLN A 183 3.46 -20.31 9.40
CA GLN A 183 3.30 -21.65 8.83
C GLN A 183 4.61 -22.18 8.23
N PHE A 184 5.36 -21.34 7.51
CA PHE A 184 6.59 -21.75 6.86
C PHE A 184 7.70 -22.07 7.85
N LEU A 185 7.88 -21.24 8.88
CA LEU A 185 8.86 -21.46 9.94
C LEU A 185 8.43 -22.48 11.00
N ASP A 186 7.17 -22.93 10.97
CA ASP A 186 6.51 -23.62 12.09
C ASP A 186 6.75 -22.90 13.44
N ALA A 187 6.73 -21.57 13.42
CA ALA A 187 6.87 -20.77 14.62
C ALA A 187 5.56 -20.77 15.43
N ASP A 188 5.67 -20.47 16.72
CA ASP A 188 4.51 -20.42 17.61
C ASP A 188 3.70 -19.14 17.43
N ARG A 189 4.39 -18.01 17.19
CA ARG A 189 3.77 -16.72 16.90
C ARG A 189 4.64 -15.91 15.95
N VAL A 190 4.02 -15.21 15.00
CA VAL A 190 4.65 -14.18 14.17
C VAL A 190 3.88 -12.89 14.31
N VAL A 191 4.60 -11.78 14.43
CA VAL A 191 4.06 -10.47 14.77
C VAL A 191 4.71 -9.41 13.90
N ILE A 192 3.91 -8.46 13.41
CA ILE A 192 4.43 -7.25 12.76
C ILE A 192 4.13 -6.06 13.65
N TYR A 193 5.19 -5.39 14.09
CA TYR A 193 5.10 -4.15 14.86
C TYR A 193 5.24 -2.95 13.95
N ARG A 194 4.39 -1.94 14.13
CA ARG A 194 4.62 -0.59 13.63
C ARG A 194 5.28 0.25 14.70
N CYS A 195 6.36 0.93 14.33
CA CYS A 195 7.04 1.90 15.20
C CYS A 195 6.40 3.27 14.98
N GLN A 196 5.92 3.90 16.05
CA GLN A 196 5.40 5.27 16.02
C GLN A 196 6.46 6.26 16.48
N SER A 197 7.35 5.81 17.37
CA SER A 197 8.57 6.51 17.77
C SER A 197 9.64 5.51 18.20
N ASP A 198 10.77 6.00 18.70
CA ASP A 198 11.82 5.26 19.40
C ASP A 198 11.38 4.51 20.66
N ARG A 199 10.16 4.76 21.17
CA ARG A 199 9.63 4.22 22.43
C ARG A 199 8.28 3.52 22.29
N TYR A 200 7.53 3.82 21.23
CA TYR A 200 6.17 3.33 21.04
C TYR A 200 6.05 2.41 19.84
N ARG A 201 5.54 1.20 20.11
CA ARG A 201 5.25 0.19 19.10
C ARG A 201 3.86 -0.37 19.27
N THR A 202 3.18 -0.59 18.15
CA THR A 202 1.85 -1.23 18.11
C THR A 202 1.91 -2.51 17.27
N VAL A 203 1.28 -3.58 17.74
CA VAL A 203 1.11 -4.80 16.95
C VAL A 203 0.05 -4.57 15.87
N MET A 204 0.47 -4.50 14.62
CA MET A 204 -0.41 -4.28 13.46
C MET A 204 -0.99 -5.57 12.89
N ALA A 205 -0.25 -6.67 13.00
CA ALA A 205 -0.67 -7.99 12.53
C ALA A 205 -0.06 -9.07 13.41
N GLU A 206 -0.82 -10.15 13.59
CA GLU A 206 -0.41 -11.31 14.38
C GLU A 206 -0.92 -12.60 13.73
N SER A 207 -0.08 -13.64 13.75
CA SER A 207 -0.52 -15.02 13.63
C SER A 207 0.07 -15.82 14.79
N ALA A 208 -0.76 -16.54 15.54
CA ALA A 208 -0.33 -17.35 16.68
C ALA A 208 -0.97 -18.74 16.63
N LYS A 209 -0.28 -19.76 17.17
CA LYS A 209 -0.92 -21.06 17.47
C LYS A 209 -2.00 -20.86 18.55
N PRO A 210 -3.11 -21.62 18.53
CA PRO A 210 -4.24 -21.43 19.46
C PRO A 210 -3.88 -21.52 20.95
N SER A 211 -2.76 -22.18 21.28
CA SER A 211 -2.28 -22.35 22.65
C SER A 211 -1.68 -21.07 23.27
N TYR A 212 -1.52 -20.00 22.49
CA TYR A 212 -0.92 -18.75 22.96
C TYR A 212 -1.91 -17.59 22.83
N PRO A 213 -2.05 -16.74 23.87
CA PRO A 213 -2.99 -15.61 23.84
C PRO A 213 -2.59 -14.60 22.76
N SER A 214 -3.58 -13.98 22.11
CA SER A 214 -3.32 -12.93 21.13
C SER A 214 -2.72 -11.69 21.80
N ILE A 215 -1.75 -11.06 21.14
CA ILE A 215 -1.21 -9.75 21.48
C ILE A 215 -1.50 -8.69 20.41
N LEU A 216 -2.43 -8.96 19.50
CA LEU A 216 -2.85 -8.02 18.45
C LEU A 216 -3.36 -6.70 19.06
N GLY A 217 -2.95 -5.58 18.49
CA GLY A 217 -3.32 -4.25 18.98
C GLY A 217 -2.61 -3.80 20.26
N LEU A 218 -1.78 -4.65 20.88
CA LEU A 218 -1.01 -4.28 22.05
C LEU A 218 -0.08 -3.10 21.73
N GLN A 219 -0.25 -2.00 22.46
CA GLN A 219 0.67 -0.88 22.48
C GLN A 219 1.71 -1.15 23.56
N ALA A 220 2.94 -1.41 23.13
CA ALA A 220 4.06 -1.59 24.04
C ALA A 220 4.83 -0.27 24.13
N GLN A 221 4.79 0.34 25.31
CA GLN A 221 5.88 1.23 25.72
C GLN A 221 7.04 0.34 26.14
N ASP A 222 8.14 0.43 25.41
CA ASP A 222 9.30 -0.42 25.61
C ASP A 222 10.50 0.48 25.82
N ASP A 223 10.82 0.75 27.08
CA ASP A 223 11.93 1.64 27.47
C ASP A 223 13.29 1.08 27.00
N LEU A 224 13.35 -0.22 26.70
CA LEU A 224 14.52 -0.89 26.11
C LEU A 224 14.49 -0.89 24.58
N PHE A 225 13.38 -0.53 23.94
CA PHE A 225 13.32 -0.34 22.50
C PHE A 225 14.20 0.82 22.06
N GLU A 226 14.30 1.89 22.85
CA GLU A 226 15.21 3.02 22.59
C GLU A 226 16.66 2.57 22.41
N GLN A 227 17.12 1.56 23.18
CA GLN A 227 18.48 1.01 23.06
C GLN A 227 18.68 0.15 21.80
N ARG A 228 17.63 -0.51 21.33
CA ARG A 228 17.67 -1.40 20.15
C ARG A 228 17.32 -0.67 18.85
N TYR A 229 16.62 0.45 18.94
CA TYR A 229 16.17 1.25 17.81
C TYR A 229 17.31 1.62 16.84
N PRO A 230 18.50 2.07 17.30
CA PRO A 230 19.62 2.36 16.41
C PRO A 230 20.24 1.12 15.75
N LEU A 231 20.02 -0.07 16.30
CA LEU A 231 20.44 -1.33 15.66
C LEU A 231 19.52 -1.62 14.47
N TYR A 232 18.21 -1.53 14.68
CA TYR A 232 17.21 -1.72 13.63
C TYR A 232 17.33 -0.68 12.51
N GLN A 233 17.59 0.59 12.82
CA GLN A 233 17.85 1.62 11.80
C GLN A 233 19.08 1.31 10.92
N ARG A 234 20.06 0.58 11.45
CA ARG A 234 21.23 0.11 10.70
C ARG A 234 20.97 -1.22 9.97
N GLY A 235 19.73 -1.70 9.94
CA GLY A 235 19.37 -2.98 9.33
C GLY A 235 19.82 -4.20 10.13
N GLN A 236 20.18 -4.05 11.42
CA GLN A 236 20.64 -5.18 12.21
C GLN A 236 19.47 -5.99 12.77
N ASN A 237 19.57 -7.30 12.65
CA ASN A 237 18.63 -8.26 13.22
C ASN A 237 18.95 -8.53 14.69
N ILE A 238 17.94 -8.89 15.46
CA ILE A 238 18.10 -9.33 16.84
C ILE A 238 17.63 -10.76 16.95
N VAL A 239 18.56 -11.65 17.34
CA VAL A 239 18.35 -13.09 17.44
C VAL A 239 18.67 -13.54 18.86
N ILE A 240 17.73 -14.26 19.47
CA ILE A 240 17.83 -14.80 20.83
C ILE A 240 17.32 -16.24 20.79
N ASP A 241 18.23 -17.18 21.02
CA ASP A 241 17.90 -18.62 20.99
C ASP A 241 17.20 -19.09 22.28
N ASP A 242 17.53 -18.45 23.42
CA ASP A 242 16.88 -18.68 24.70
C ASP A 242 16.82 -17.40 25.54
N SER A 243 15.60 -16.92 25.82
CA SER A 243 15.34 -15.72 26.61
C SER A 243 15.80 -15.88 28.07
N LEU A 244 15.91 -17.12 28.57
CA LEU A 244 16.39 -17.38 29.93
C LEU A 244 17.90 -17.14 30.10
N GLN A 245 18.66 -17.09 29.00
CA GLN A 245 20.10 -16.85 29.05
C GLN A 245 20.46 -15.34 29.05
N LEU A 246 19.47 -14.46 28.89
CA LEU A 246 19.63 -13.00 28.85
C LEU A 246 19.82 -12.38 30.25
N LYS A 247 20.89 -12.74 30.95
CA LYS A 247 21.17 -12.26 32.32
C LYS A 247 21.42 -10.74 32.46
N LYS A 248 21.64 -10.02 31.35
CA LYS A 248 21.98 -8.59 31.35
C LYS A 248 20.78 -7.64 31.14
N PHE A 249 19.58 -8.16 30.88
CA PHE A 249 18.41 -7.36 30.52
C PHE A 249 17.13 -7.88 31.21
N GLU A 250 17.06 -7.75 32.54
CA GLU A 250 15.96 -8.29 33.35
C GLU A 250 14.58 -7.77 32.93
N GLU A 251 14.46 -6.47 32.63
CA GLU A 251 13.22 -5.87 32.13
C GLU A 251 12.80 -6.44 30.76
N PHE A 252 13.78 -6.70 29.87
CA PHE A 252 13.48 -7.31 28.58
C PHE A 252 13.03 -8.76 28.74
N GLN A 253 13.69 -9.50 29.63
CA GLN A 253 13.35 -10.88 29.93
C GLN A 253 11.95 -10.97 30.53
N ALA A 254 11.57 -10.07 31.45
CA ALA A 254 10.22 -9.98 32.00
C ALA A 254 9.18 -9.67 30.91
N CYS A 255 9.50 -8.74 30.00
CA CYS A 255 8.67 -8.39 28.86
C CYS A 255 8.44 -9.61 27.92
N LEU A 256 9.48 -10.39 27.62
CA LEU A 256 9.37 -11.63 26.84
C LEU A 256 8.58 -12.71 27.60
N ALA A 257 8.81 -12.86 28.90
CA ALA A 257 8.12 -13.84 29.75
C ALA A 257 6.60 -13.58 29.85
N GLN A 258 6.18 -12.31 29.98
CA GLN A 258 4.75 -11.94 29.95
C GLN A 258 4.05 -12.39 28.67
N ARG A 259 4.78 -12.47 27.56
CA ARG A 259 4.29 -12.90 26.24
C ARG A 259 4.56 -14.38 25.95
N GLN A 260 5.11 -15.10 26.93
CA GLN A 260 5.53 -16.51 26.88
C GLN A 260 6.62 -16.80 25.83
N VAL A 261 7.47 -15.81 25.51
CA VAL A 261 8.51 -15.96 24.47
C VAL A 261 9.78 -16.59 25.07
N ARG A 262 10.19 -17.72 24.48
CA ARG A 262 11.41 -18.47 24.82
C ARG A 262 12.54 -18.26 23.82
N ALA A 263 12.26 -18.14 22.53
CA ALA A 263 13.22 -17.72 21.52
C ALA A 263 12.61 -16.63 20.63
N PHE A 264 13.45 -15.75 20.09
CA PHE A 264 13.02 -14.51 19.46
C PHE A 264 13.93 -14.18 18.27
N LEU A 265 13.35 -13.97 17.10
CA LEU A 265 14.01 -13.48 15.89
C LEU A 265 13.25 -12.25 15.40
N SER A 266 13.92 -11.09 15.36
CA SER A 266 13.34 -9.83 14.94
C SER A 266 14.18 -9.17 13.86
N VAL A 267 13.53 -8.86 12.74
CA VAL A 267 14.14 -8.20 11.59
C VAL A 267 13.46 -6.83 11.34
N PRO A 268 14.23 -5.79 10.97
CA PRO A 268 13.67 -4.47 10.71
C PRO A 268 12.93 -4.41 9.37
N ILE A 269 11.79 -3.72 9.35
CA ILE A 269 11.10 -3.32 8.13
C ILE A 269 11.47 -1.86 7.87
N LEU A 270 12.35 -1.65 6.90
CA LEU A 270 12.90 -0.33 6.56
C LEU A 270 12.17 0.25 5.35
N HIS A 271 11.70 1.49 5.48
CA HIS A 271 11.20 2.29 4.37
C HIS A 271 12.24 3.36 4.02
N GLY A 272 13.08 3.09 3.01
CA GLY A 272 14.28 3.88 2.76
C GLY A 272 15.27 3.76 3.92
N ASN A 273 15.61 4.87 4.56
CA ASN A 273 16.47 4.91 5.75
C ASN A 273 15.69 4.90 7.08
N ASP A 274 14.35 4.95 7.02
CA ASP A 274 13.50 5.05 8.19
C ASP A 274 12.99 3.68 8.64
N LEU A 275 13.01 3.44 9.95
CA LEU A 275 12.45 2.23 10.53
C LEU A 275 10.93 2.36 10.61
N TRP A 276 10.22 1.70 9.70
CA TRP A 276 8.76 1.65 9.75
C TRP A 276 8.27 0.71 10.86
N GLY A 277 8.95 -0.42 11.05
CA GLY A 277 8.48 -1.49 11.92
C GLY A 277 9.46 -2.64 12.08
N THR A 278 9.02 -3.72 12.72
CA THR A 278 9.79 -4.97 12.83
C THR A 278 8.88 -6.17 12.54
N LEU A 279 9.39 -7.12 11.75
CA LEU A 279 8.80 -8.45 11.58
C LEU A 279 9.47 -9.40 12.58
N VAL A 280 8.66 -10.06 13.41
CA VAL A 280 9.16 -10.81 14.56
C VAL A 280 8.58 -12.21 14.58
N ALA A 281 9.44 -13.22 14.68
CA ALA A 281 9.07 -14.61 14.95
C ALA A 281 9.40 -14.95 16.41
N HIS A 282 8.45 -15.58 17.09
CA HIS A 282 8.57 -16.08 18.46
C HIS A 282 8.46 -17.60 18.48
N GLN A 283 9.38 -18.24 19.20
CA GLN A 283 9.18 -19.57 19.75
C GLN A 283 8.75 -19.42 21.21
N CYS A 284 7.60 -19.96 21.56
CA CYS A 284 7.04 -19.87 22.91
C CYS A 284 7.16 -21.20 23.66
N SER A 285 7.15 -22.32 22.95
CA SER A 285 7.20 -23.68 23.51
C SER A 285 8.54 -24.03 24.16
N GLY A 286 9.63 -23.42 23.73
CA GLY A 286 10.98 -23.73 24.21
C GLY A 286 12.07 -22.91 23.53
N PRO A 287 13.35 -23.11 23.91
CA PRO A 287 14.47 -22.51 23.21
C PRO A 287 14.53 -23.03 21.76
N ARG A 288 15.04 -22.21 20.85
CA ARG A 288 15.17 -22.55 19.42
C ARG A 288 16.41 -21.89 18.88
N HIS A 289 17.26 -22.69 18.25
CA HIS A 289 18.33 -22.15 17.42
C HIS A 289 17.73 -21.69 16.08
N TRP A 290 17.95 -20.44 15.71
CA TRP A 290 17.46 -19.90 14.44
C TRP A 290 18.49 -20.15 13.33
N GLU A 291 18.09 -20.93 12.34
CA GLU A 291 18.96 -21.30 11.25
C GLU A 291 19.23 -20.11 10.32
N THR A 292 20.38 -20.10 9.65
CA THR A 292 20.77 -18.96 8.79
C THR A 292 19.76 -18.71 7.66
N TYR A 293 19.12 -19.75 7.15
CA TYR A 293 18.08 -19.61 6.12
C TYR A 293 16.78 -18.99 6.67
N GLU A 294 16.48 -19.18 7.95
CA GLU A 294 15.28 -18.61 8.60
C GLU A 294 15.44 -17.10 8.80
N ILE A 295 16.65 -16.69 9.20
CA ILE A 295 17.03 -15.28 9.30
C ILE A 295 16.94 -14.63 7.92
N GLY A 296 17.58 -15.22 6.91
CA GLY A 296 17.57 -14.70 5.54
C GLY A 296 16.17 -14.63 4.91
N LEU A 297 15.31 -15.60 5.21
CA LEU A 297 13.89 -15.56 4.82
C LEU A 297 13.20 -14.34 5.41
N LEU A 298 13.30 -14.13 6.73
CA LEU A 298 12.63 -13.02 7.40
C LEU A 298 13.12 -11.68 6.88
N GLU A 299 14.42 -11.53 6.64
CA GLU A 299 14.99 -10.34 6.02
C GLU A 299 14.39 -10.07 4.63
N GLN A 300 14.35 -11.09 3.76
CA GLN A 300 13.77 -10.94 2.42
C GLN A 300 12.30 -10.56 2.47
N LEU A 301 11.55 -11.14 3.41
CA LEU A 301 10.14 -10.81 3.59
C LEU A 301 9.94 -9.42 4.18
N ALA A 302 10.78 -8.98 5.10
CA ALA A 302 10.72 -7.62 5.62
C ALA A 302 10.91 -6.58 4.50
N VAL A 303 11.80 -6.86 3.54
CA VAL A 303 11.96 -6.02 2.34
C VAL A 303 10.68 -6.01 1.48
N GLN A 304 10.06 -7.17 1.22
CA GLN A 304 8.81 -7.22 0.46
C GLN A 304 7.66 -6.47 1.17
N VAL A 305 7.55 -6.62 2.49
CA VAL A 305 6.56 -5.91 3.31
C VAL A 305 6.82 -4.40 3.27
N ALA A 306 8.07 -3.95 3.32
CA ALA A 306 8.40 -2.53 3.18
C ALA A 306 7.93 -1.94 1.85
N ILE A 307 8.13 -2.68 0.74
CA ILE A 307 7.63 -2.28 -0.58
C ILE A 307 6.10 -2.19 -0.58
N ALA A 308 5.42 -3.13 0.07
CA ALA A 308 3.96 -3.12 0.21
C ALA A 308 3.43 -1.87 0.91
N ILE A 309 4.07 -1.54 2.03
CA ILE A 309 3.75 -0.36 2.84
C ILE A 309 3.90 0.90 1.98
N GLN A 310 5.03 1.03 1.28
CA GLN A 310 5.30 2.18 0.41
C GLN A 310 4.21 2.34 -0.66
N GLN A 311 3.83 1.24 -1.32
CA GLN A 311 2.82 1.27 -2.37
C GLN A 311 1.43 1.64 -1.82
N SER A 312 1.03 1.08 -0.67
CA SER A 312 -0.25 1.41 -0.03
C SER A 312 -0.32 2.88 0.40
N GLU A 313 0.76 3.41 0.99
CA GLU A 313 0.85 4.82 1.41
C GLU A 313 0.82 5.77 0.22
N LEU A 314 1.59 5.50 -0.83
CA LEU A 314 1.60 6.31 -2.06
C LEU A 314 0.22 6.31 -2.73
N TYR A 315 -0.44 5.16 -2.81
CA TYR A 315 -1.78 5.07 -3.38
C TYR A 315 -2.79 5.90 -2.59
N ARG A 316 -2.73 5.83 -1.25
CA ARG A 316 -3.60 6.63 -0.38
C ARG A 316 -3.38 8.13 -0.61
N GLN A 317 -2.14 8.57 -0.75
CA GLN A 317 -1.82 9.97 -1.06
C GLN A 317 -2.39 10.40 -2.41
N VAL A 318 -2.25 9.57 -3.45
CA VAL A 318 -2.81 9.86 -4.78
C VAL A 318 -4.34 9.95 -4.72
N GLN A 319 -5.02 9.04 -4.02
CA GLN A 319 -6.47 9.08 -3.84
C GLN A 319 -6.92 10.35 -3.12
N GLN A 320 -6.23 10.75 -2.06
CA GLN A 320 -6.54 11.98 -1.33
C GLN A 320 -6.30 13.22 -2.20
N LEU A 321 -5.21 13.25 -2.97
CA LEU A 321 -4.90 14.36 -3.86
C LEU A 321 -5.93 14.47 -4.99
N ASN A 322 -6.35 13.35 -5.58
CA ASN A 322 -7.37 13.32 -6.62
C ASN A 322 -8.71 13.84 -6.10
N ALA A 323 -9.16 13.37 -4.93
CA ALA A 323 -10.40 13.84 -4.31
C ALA A 323 -10.36 15.37 -4.05
N ASN A 324 -9.23 15.87 -3.53
CA ASN A 324 -9.05 17.31 -3.34
C ASN A 324 -9.05 18.10 -4.66
N LEU A 325 -8.41 17.56 -5.70
CA LEU A 325 -8.36 18.18 -7.01
C LEU A 325 -9.74 18.23 -7.67
N GLU A 326 -10.54 17.17 -7.56
CA GLU A 326 -11.92 17.13 -8.06
C GLU A 326 -12.78 18.22 -7.41
N VAL A 327 -12.66 18.41 -6.09
CA VAL A 327 -13.35 19.49 -5.38
C VAL A 327 -12.92 20.85 -5.91
N GLN A 328 -11.61 21.09 -6.06
CA GLN A 328 -11.10 22.37 -6.58
C GLN A 328 -11.52 22.64 -8.03
N VAL A 329 -11.53 21.62 -8.89
CA VAL A 329 -11.98 21.73 -10.28
C VAL A 329 -13.47 22.09 -10.31
N GLN A 330 -14.29 21.46 -9.47
CA GLN A 330 -15.71 21.76 -9.39
C GLN A 330 -15.98 23.20 -8.91
N GLU A 331 -15.26 23.65 -7.87
CA GLU A 331 -15.34 25.03 -7.38
C GLU A 331 -14.96 26.05 -8.46
N ARG A 332 -13.81 25.86 -9.12
CA ARG A 332 -13.36 26.75 -10.21
C ARG A 332 -14.30 26.73 -11.41
N THR A 333 -14.86 25.57 -11.75
CA THR A 333 -15.82 25.46 -12.86
C THR A 333 -17.08 26.25 -12.56
N THR A 334 -17.57 26.18 -11.32
CA THR A 334 -18.75 26.96 -10.87
C THR A 334 -18.47 28.45 -10.90
N GLN A 335 -17.30 28.88 -10.41
CA GLN A 335 -16.88 30.29 -10.44
C GLN A 335 -16.74 30.83 -11.87
N LEU A 336 -16.17 30.04 -12.79
CA LEU A 336 -16.04 30.42 -14.20
C LEU A 336 -17.41 30.51 -14.89
N GLN A 337 -18.32 29.57 -14.61
CA GLN A 337 -19.69 29.63 -15.13
C GLN A 337 -20.43 30.89 -14.67
N GLN A 338 -20.28 31.26 -13.39
CA GLN A 338 -20.83 32.51 -12.87
C GLN A 338 -20.21 33.75 -13.55
N ALA A 339 -18.89 33.79 -13.71
CA ALA A 339 -18.21 34.90 -14.37
C ALA A 339 -18.68 35.08 -15.82
N VAL A 340 -18.78 33.99 -16.59
CA VAL A 340 -19.30 34.00 -17.98
C VAL A 340 -20.76 34.46 -18.01
N HIS A 341 -21.58 34.03 -17.06
CA HIS A 341 -22.97 34.46 -16.96
C HIS A 341 -23.09 35.97 -16.70
N TYR A 342 -22.31 36.51 -15.77
CA TYR A 342 -22.29 37.94 -15.48
C TYR A 342 -21.79 38.77 -16.66
N GLU A 343 -20.76 38.31 -17.37
CA GLU A 343 -20.26 38.96 -18.59
C GLU A 343 -21.33 39.02 -19.69
N ALA A 344 -22.08 37.92 -19.90
CA ALA A 344 -23.17 37.89 -20.86
C ALA A 344 -24.30 38.87 -20.48
N THR A 345 -24.61 38.99 -19.19
CA THR A 345 -25.60 39.95 -18.66
C THR A 345 -25.15 41.39 -18.87
N LEU A 346 -23.88 41.73 -18.59
CA LEU A 346 -23.33 43.07 -18.89
C LEU A 346 -23.49 43.43 -20.35
N LYS A 347 -23.14 42.50 -21.24
CA LYS A 347 -23.18 42.74 -22.67
C LYS A 347 -24.61 43.04 -23.14
N ARG A 348 -25.60 42.23 -22.73
CA ARG A 348 -27.01 42.48 -23.05
C ARG A 348 -27.48 43.86 -22.57
N ILE A 349 -27.14 44.24 -21.33
CA ILE A 349 -27.52 45.54 -20.78
C ILE A 349 -26.86 46.68 -21.54
N THR A 350 -25.56 46.56 -21.81
CA THR A 350 -24.79 47.58 -22.54
C THR A 350 -25.36 47.80 -23.93
N ASP A 351 -25.62 46.73 -24.67
CA ASP A 351 -26.19 46.80 -26.03
C ASP A 351 -27.59 47.47 -25.99
N SER A 352 -28.46 47.05 -25.06
CA SER A 352 -29.83 47.57 -24.91
C SER A 352 -29.91 49.03 -24.45
N VAL A 353 -29.01 49.44 -23.55
CA VAL A 353 -28.95 50.82 -23.05
C VAL A 353 -28.35 51.76 -24.09
N ARG A 354 -27.32 51.33 -24.82
CA ARG A 354 -26.63 52.13 -25.84
C ARG A 354 -27.50 52.42 -27.06
N ASP A 355 -28.33 51.46 -27.47
CA ASP A 355 -29.14 51.58 -28.68
C ASP A 355 -30.40 52.45 -28.50
N SER A 356 -30.67 52.92 -27.26
CA SER A 356 -31.80 53.78 -26.94
C SER A 356 -31.38 55.25 -26.84
N LEU A 357 -32.16 56.14 -27.46
CA LEU A 357 -32.06 57.60 -27.32
C LEU A 357 -33.18 58.18 -26.43
N ASP A 358 -33.92 57.31 -25.74
CA ASP A 358 -34.99 57.68 -24.82
C ASP A 358 -34.57 57.31 -23.38
N GLU A 359 -34.51 58.32 -22.50
CA GLU A 359 -34.18 58.17 -21.07
C GLU A 359 -35.10 57.17 -20.39
N ASP A 360 -36.39 57.18 -20.74
CA ASP A 360 -37.38 56.31 -20.15
C ASP A 360 -37.13 54.84 -20.53
N GLN A 361 -36.80 54.59 -21.80
CA GLN A 361 -36.49 53.25 -22.29
C GLN A 361 -35.13 52.74 -21.76
N ILE A 362 -34.13 53.62 -21.62
CA ILE A 362 -32.82 53.29 -21.04
C ILE A 362 -32.99 52.75 -19.62
N LEU A 363 -33.68 53.51 -18.77
CA LEU A 363 -33.89 53.15 -17.37
C LEU A 363 -34.75 51.90 -17.22
N GLN A 364 -35.80 51.77 -18.03
CA GLN A 364 -36.63 50.56 -18.05
C GLN A 364 -35.81 49.32 -18.37
N ASN A 365 -35.00 49.36 -19.44
CA ASN A 365 -34.18 48.24 -19.86
C ASN A 365 -33.13 47.87 -18.82
N ALA A 366 -32.43 48.87 -18.26
CA ALA A 366 -31.43 48.65 -17.23
C ALA A 366 -32.03 48.00 -15.97
N VAL A 367 -33.15 48.52 -15.47
CA VAL A 367 -33.85 47.98 -14.28
C VAL A 367 -34.34 46.57 -14.52
N GLN A 368 -34.96 46.30 -15.66
CA GLN A 368 -35.51 44.98 -15.98
C GLN A 368 -34.40 43.93 -16.14
N GLU A 369 -33.36 44.24 -16.92
CA GLU A 369 -32.26 43.30 -17.16
C GLU A 369 -31.40 43.09 -15.92
N LEU A 370 -31.16 44.11 -15.09
CA LEU A 370 -30.51 43.92 -13.79
C LEU A 370 -31.34 43.03 -12.88
N ALA A 371 -32.66 43.25 -12.81
CA ALA A 371 -33.53 42.46 -11.96
C ALA A 371 -33.62 40.99 -12.40
N LEU A 372 -33.58 40.74 -13.71
CA LEU A 372 -33.56 39.39 -14.28
C LEU A 372 -32.18 38.74 -14.14
N GLY A 373 -31.12 39.45 -14.50
CA GLY A 373 -29.75 38.93 -14.56
C GLY A 373 -29.08 38.73 -13.20
N LEU A 374 -29.50 39.47 -12.16
CA LEU A 374 -29.03 39.28 -10.79
C LEU A 374 -30.02 38.50 -9.91
N ASP A 375 -31.15 38.06 -10.48
CA ASP A 375 -32.22 37.37 -9.78
C ASP A 375 -32.67 38.06 -8.47
N VAL A 376 -32.69 39.39 -8.47
CA VAL A 376 -33.09 40.18 -7.29
C VAL A 376 -34.61 40.24 -7.16
N GLY A 377 -35.08 40.43 -5.92
CA GLY A 377 -36.51 40.57 -5.61
C GLY A 377 -37.12 41.85 -6.20
N GLY A 378 -36.32 42.89 -6.35
CA GLY A 378 -36.70 44.08 -7.10
C GLY A 378 -35.52 44.97 -7.47
N CYS A 379 -35.74 45.84 -8.45
CA CYS A 379 -34.81 46.88 -8.86
C CYS A 379 -35.58 48.16 -9.19
N ASP A 380 -35.07 49.33 -8.79
CA ASP A 380 -35.65 50.63 -9.12
C ASP A 380 -34.60 51.55 -9.75
N ALA A 381 -35.06 52.48 -10.57
CA ALA A 381 -34.29 53.64 -11.01
C ALA A 381 -34.94 54.93 -10.51
N GLY A 382 -34.21 55.69 -9.70
CA GLY A 382 -34.56 57.05 -9.30
C GLY A 382 -33.88 58.07 -10.21
N ILE A 383 -34.58 59.14 -10.59
CA ILE A 383 -34.01 60.30 -11.27
C ILE A 383 -34.22 61.54 -10.42
N TYR A 384 -33.20 62.39 -10.37
CA TYR A 384 -33.14 63.54 -9.50
C TYR A 384 -33.46 64.84 -10.23
N ASP A 385 -34.23 65.70 -9.57
CA ASP A 385 -34.28 67.12 -9.85
C ASP A 385 -33.51 67.84 -8.73
N LEU A 386 -32.27 68.23 -9.03
CA LEU A 386 -31.38 68.88 -8.06
C LEU A 386 -31.81 70.32 -7.72
N GLN A 387 -32.59 70.99 -8.59
CA GLN A 387 -33.10 72.33 -8.30
C GLN A 387 -34.22 72.26 -7.28
N GLN A 388 -35.10 71.27 -7.42
CA GLN A 388 -36.20 71.03 -6.48
C GLN A 388 -35.82 70.13 -5.31
N GLN A 389 -34.61 69.56 -5.31
CA GLN A 389 -34.13 68.56 -4.34
C GLN A 389 -35.09 67.37 -4.19
N THR A 390 -35.58 66.86 -5.32
CA THR A 390 -36.50 65.72 -5.35
C THR A 390 -35.91 64.52 -6.08
N SER A 391 -36.25 63.32 -5.64
CA SER A 391 -36.00 62.07 -6.34
C SER A 391 -37.32 61.43 -6.74
N THR A 392 -37.45 61.05 -8.01
CA THR A 392 -38.63 60.35 -8.50
C THR A 392 -38.24 58.94 -8.93
N ILE A 393 -38.92 57.93 -8.38
CA ILE A 393 -38.77 56.54 -8.85
C ILE A 393 -39.41 56.44 -10.24
N ARG A 394 -38.61 56.52 -11.29
CA ARG A 394 -39.08 56.54 -12.69
C ARG A 394 -39.48 55.16 -13.16
N TYR A 395 -38.66 54.16 -12.85
CA TYR A 395 -38.90 52.77 -13.22
C TYR A 395 -38.67 51.85 -12.05
N GLU A 396 -39.43 50.75 -12.03
CA GLU A 396 -39.22 49.65 -11.10
C GLU A 396 -39.53 48.33 -11.81
N TYR A 397 -38.81 47.29 -11.39
CA TYR A 397 -39.12 45.90 -11.64
C TYR A 397 -39.23 45.22 -10.28
N ILE A 398 -40.36 44.59 -10.00
CA ILE A 398 -40.65 43.98 -8.70
C ILE A 398 -41.15 42.55 -8.89
N ARG A 399 -40.66 41.64 -8.05
CA ARG A 399 -41.14 40.27 -7.92
C ARG A 399 -41.98 40.13 -6.63
N PHE A 400 -42.75 39.05 -6.54
CA PHE A 400 -43.76 38.80 -5.50
C PHE A 400 -43.34 39.27 -4.08
N GLY A 401 -44.15 40.13 -3.46
CA GLY A 401 -44.01 40.54 -2.06
C GLY A 401 -43.42 41.94 -1.83
N ILE A 402 -42.92 42.62 -2.86
CA ILE A 402 -42.51 44.03 -2.81
C ILE A 402 -43.64 44.92 -3.37
N PRO A 403 -44.13 45.94 -2.63
CA PRO A 403 -45.13 46.87 -3.14
C PRO A 403 -44.55 47.86 -4.15
N THR A 404 -45.37 48.22 -5.14
CA THR A 404 -45.06 49.24 -6.14
C THR A 404 -44.78 50.60 -5.51
N SER A 405 -43.77 51.30 -6.02
CA SER A 405 -43.43 52.68 -5.67
C SER A 405 -43.09 53.52 -6.90
N LYS A 406 -43.38 53.04 -8.12
CA LYS A 406 -43.22 53.80 -9.37
C LYS A 406 -43.99 55.12 -9.32
N GLY A 407 -43.36 56.20 -9.79
CA GLY A 407 -43.90 57.55 -9.82
C GLY A 407 -43.88 58.25 -8.46
N ARG A 408 -43.37 57.60 -7.41
CA ARG A 408 -43.27 58.21 -6.10
C ARG A 408 -42.20 59.30 -6.09
N LEU A 409 -42.61 60.49 -5.67
CA LEU A 409 -41.74 61.63 -5.44
C LEU A 409 -41.27 61.65 -3.98
N ILE A 410 -39.96 61.75 -3.79
CA ILE A 410 -39.28 61.73 -2.50
C ILE A 410 -38.56 63.07 -2.35
N GLN A 411 -38.83 63.78 -1.27
CA GLN A 411 -38.10 64.99 -0.91
C GLN A 411 -36.76 64.58 -0.29
N MET A 412 -35.65 65.00 -0.88
CA MET A 412 -34.31 64.54 -0.45
C MET A 412 -33.99 64.98 0.99
N GLN A 413 -34.49 66.15 1.39
CA GLN A 413 -34.37 66.69 2.74
C GLN A 413 -34.99 65.81 3.85
N ASP A 414 -35.92 64.92 3.50
CA ASP A 414 -36.53 63.99 4.46
C ASP A 414 -35.57 62.84 4.83
N TYR A 415 -34.52 62.64 4.03
CA TYR A 415 -33.52 61.58 4.19
C TYR A 415 -32.09 62.09 3.96
N PRO A 416 -31.62 63.10 4.72
CA PRO A 416 -30.39 63.83 4.42
C PRO A 416 -29.14 62.93 4.47
N ASP A 417 -29.05 62.03 5.45
CA ASP A 417 -27.89 61.12 5.58
C ASP A 417 -27.73 60.20 4.36
N LEU A 418 -28.85 59.69 3.84
CA LEU A 418 -28.88 58.81 2.69
C LEU A 418 -28.44 59.54 1.42
N TYR A 419 -29.07 60.68 1.11
CA TYR A 419 -28.77 61.41 -0.12
C TYR A 419 -27.40 62.09 -0.07
N ASN A 420 -26.92 62.51 1.10
CA ASN A 420 -25.53 62.99 1.24
C ASN A 420 -24.51 61.93 0.83
N GLN A 421 -24.75 60.66 1.19
CA GLN A 421 -23.87 59.56 0.82
C GLN A 421 -23.95 59.24 -0.68
N ILE A 422 -25.16 59.20 -1.26
CA ILE A 422 -25.34 58.94 -2.70
C ILE A 422 -24.71 60.06 -3.55
N LEU A 423 -24.87 61.33 -3.14
CA LEU A 423 -24.32 62.49 -3.84
C LEU A 423 -22.79 62.58 -3.75
N GLN A 424 -22.16 61.90 -2.79
CA GLN A 424 -20.71 61.74 -2.72
C GLN A 424 -20.16 60.65 -3.67
N VAL A 425 -21.01 60.06 -4.52
CA VAL A 425 -20.67 59.06 -5.56
C VAL A 425 -20.26 57.70 -4.98
N ASP A 426 -20.59 57.44 -3.72
CA ASP A 426 -20.38 56.13 -3.11
C ASP A 426 -21.57 55.20 -3.42
N TYR A 427 -21.24 53.97 -3.81
CA TYR A 427 -22.19 52.85 -3.70
C TYR A 427 -22.17 52.36 -2.26
N PHE A 428 -23.30 51.82 -1.79
CA PHE A 428 -23.34 51.18 -0.49
C PHE A 428 -24.43 50.12 -0.46
N GLN A 429 -24.18 49.07 0.32
CA GLN A 429 -25.17 48.06 0.64
C GLN A 429 -25.49 48.09 2.13
N PHE A 430 -26.75 47.86 2.47
CA PHE A 430 -27.19 47.80 3.86
C PHE A 430 -28.39 46.86 4.00
N CYS A 431 -28.52 46.23 5.16
CA CYS A 431 -29.72 45.47 5.50
C CYS A 431 -30.69 46.39 6.26
N ARG A 432 -31.92 46.53 5.76
CA ARG A 432 -32.95 47.37 6.37
C ARG A 432 -33.85 46.53 7.26
N THR A 433 -33.92 46.91 8.54
CA THR A 433 -34.62 46.15 9.59
C THR A 433 -36.03 46.68 9.94
N TYR A 434 -36.42 47.85 9.41
CA TYR A 434 -37.71 48.51 9.66
C TYR A 434 -38.34 49.05 8.36
N SER A 435 -39.67 49.22 8.33
CA SER A 435 -40.37 49.79 7.18
C SER A 435 -40.10 51.29 7.06
N SER A 436 -39.74 51.76 5.87
CA SER A 436 -39.54 53.19 5.58
C SER A 436 -40.76 53.76 4.86
N GLN A 437 -41.04 55.05 5.07
CA GLN A 437 -42.00 55.74 4.24
C GLN A 437 -41.52 55.76 2.79
N MET A 438 -40.23 55.98 2.49
CA MET A 438 -39.65 55.99 1.14
C MET A 438 -40.04 54.76 0.30
N ARG A 439 -39.93 53.55 0.89
CA ARG A 439 -40.43 52.30 0.29
C ARG A 439 -41.04 51.39 1.37
N PRO A 440 -42.36 51.13 1.36
CA PRO A 440 -43.06 50.43 2.44
C PRO A 440 -42.88 48.91 2.35
N LEU A 441 -41.65 48.43 2.52
CA LEU A 441 -41.33 47.00 2.54
C LEU A 441 -41.85 46.36 3.84
N ARG A 442 -42.59 45.25 3.72
CA ARG A 442 -43.20 44.53 4.87
C ARG A 442 -42.23 43.58 5.59
N LYS A 443 -41.11 43.22 4.95
CA LYS A 443 -40.11 42.28 5.46
C LYS A 443 -38.71 42.91 5.40
N GLN A 444 -37.79 42.40 6.20
CA GLN A 444 -36.38 42.84 6.19
C GLN A 444 -35.72 42.44 4.87
N HIS A 445 -35.02 43.39 4.24
CA HIS A 445 -34.39 43.23 2.93
C HIS A 445 -33.00 43.87 2.91
N THR A 446 -32.10 43.29 2.11
CA THR A 446 -30.80 43.88 1.79
C THR A 446 -30.99 44.78 0.58
N ALA A 447 -30.55 46.03 0.67
CA ALA A 447 -30.56 46.98 -0.42
C ALA A 447 -29.12 47.29 -0.87
N LEU A 448 -28.92 47.35 -2.19
CA LEU A 448 -27.73 47.95 -2.81
C LEU A 448 -28.16 49.21 -3.53
N VAL A 449 -27.46 50.31 -3.25
CA VAL A 449 -27.66 51.60 -3.90
C VAL A 449 -26.43 51.92 -4.72
N CYS A 450 -26.64 52.23 -6.00
CA CYS A 450 -25.57 52.63 -6.90
C CYS A 450 -25.97 53.92 -7.62
N PRO A 451 -25.22 55.03 -7.43
CA PRO A 451 -25.53 56.29 -8.10
C PRO A 451 -25.29 56.18 -9.62
N ILE A 452 -26.14 56.85 -10.39
CA ILE A 452 -25.97 57.08 -11.84
C ILE A 452 -25.28 58.43 -11.98
N VAL A 453 -23.99 58.41 -12.34
CA VAL A 453 -23.13 59.61 -12.29
C VAL A 453 -22.43 59.81 -13.63
N ASP A 454 -22.42 61.06 -14.09
CA ASP A 454 -21.57 61.49 -15.18
C ASP A 454 -20.62 62.63 -14.76
N ASP A 455 -19.96 63.25 -15.73
CA ASP A 455 -19.00 64.34 -15.52
C ASP A 455 -19.63 65.61 -14.93
N GLN A 456 -20.96 65.76 -14.93
CA GLN A 456 -21.66 66.91 -14.36
C GLN A 456 -22.33 66.63 -13.01
N GLY A 457 -22.28 65.39 -12.53
CA GLY A 457 -22.76 64.99 -11.21
C GLY A 457 -23.72 63.82 -11.22
N VAL A 458 -24.40 63.62 -10.09
CA VAL A 458 -25.33 62.51 -9.89
C VAL A 458 -26.69 62.85 -10.52
N MET A 459 -27.10 62.05 -11.51
CA MET A 459 -28.37 62.21 -12.22
C MET A 459 -29.52 61.45 -11.56
N GLY A 460 -29.17 60.41 -10.80
CA GLY A 460 -30.11 59.47 -10.24
C GLY A 460 -29.42 58.32 -9.53
N ASP A 461 -30.16 57.26 -9.26
CA ASP A 461 -29.65 56.05 -8.60
C ASP A 461 -30.34 54.78 -9.12
N LEU A 462 -29.64 53.66 -8.98
CA LEU A 462 -30.19 52.32 -9.11
C LEU A 462 -30.26 51.69 -7.73
N TRP A 463 -31.43 51.16 -7.39
CA TRP A 463 -31.68 50.43 -6.15
C TRP A 463 -31.95 48.97 -6.48
N LEU A 464 -31.33 48.05 -5.75
CA LEU A 464 -31.57 46.60 -5.89
C LEU A 464 -31.91 46.00 -4.54
N PHE A 465 -32.83 45.04 -4.52
CA PHE A 465 -33.39 44.49 -3.28
C PHE A 465 -33.32 42.96 -3.26
N LYS A 466 -32.64 42.41 -2.26
CA LYS A 466 -32.60 40.99 -1.91
C LYS A 466 -33.29 40.73 -0.56
N MET A 467 -33.55 39.46 -0.24
CA MET A 467 -34.02 39.08 1.10
C MET A 467 -32.92 39.37 2.13
N ALA A 468 -33.27 39.65 3.40
CA ALA A 468 -32.30 40.07 4.43
C ALA A 468 -31.18 39.07 4.73
N GLN A 469 -31.35 37.80 4.35
CA GLN A 469 -30.35 36.75 4.54
C GLN A 469 -29.29 36.72 3.43
N ASP A 470 -29.50 37.47 2.34
CA ASP A 470 -28.61 37.50 1.19
C ASP A 470 -27.90 38.86 1.10
N ALA A 471 -26.58 38.83 0.91
CA ALA A 471 -25.76 40.02 0.66
C ALA A 471 -25.41 40.13 -0.83
N PHE A 472 -25.08 41.35 -1.29
CA PHE A 472 -24.52 41.54 -2.62
C PHE A 472 -23.02 41.22 -2.59
N ASN A 473 -22.60 40.30 -3.44
CA ASN A 473 -21.18 39.95 -3.58
C ASN A 473 -20.45 40.99 -4.45
N GLU A 474 -19.12 40.97 -4.45
CA GLU A 474 -18.34 41.97 -5.20
C GLU A 474 -18.58 41.94 -6.71
N GLN A 475 -18.86 40.78 -7.31
CA GLN A 475 -19.13 40.68 -8.74
C GLN A 475 -20.47 41.34 -9.10
N GLU A 476 -21.49 41.13 -8.27
CA GLU A 476 -22.81 41.78 -8.43
C GLU A 476 -22.71 43.29 -8.26
N ILE A 477 -21.96 43.77 -7.26
CA ILE A 477 -21.73 45.21 -7.06
C ILE A 477 -21.03 45.82 -8.28
N ARG A 478 -19.95 45.19 -8.75
CA ARG A 478 -19.23 45.65 -9.95
C ARG A 478 -20.13 45.67 -11.19
N LEU A 479 -20.99 44.65 -11.34
CA LEU A 479 -21.98 44.59 -12.41
C LEU A 479 -22.90 45.82 -12.38
N VAL A 480 -23.51 46.09 -11.22
CA VAL A 480 -24.44 47.21 -11.05
C VAL A 480 -23.76 48.55 -11.30
N GLN A 481 -22.54 48.74 -10.79
CA GLN A 481 -21.75 49.95 -11.03
C GLN A 481 -21.47 50.17 -12.51
N GLN A 482 -21.11 49.12 -13.24
CA GLN A 482 -20.87 49.21 -14.68
C GLN A 482 -22.15 49.56 -15.43
N VAL A 483 -23.29 48.97 -15.05
CA VAL A 483 -24.59 49.31 -15.64
C VAL A 483 -24.99 50.75 -15.32
N ALA A 484 -24.83 51.21 -14.09
CA ALA A 484 -25.11 52.60 -13.70
C ALA A 484 -24.29 53.60 -14.53
N ASN A 485 -23.01 53.29 -14.78
CA ASN A 485 -22.15 54.09 -15.64
C ASN A 485 -22.64 54.11 -17.10
N GLN A 486 -23.06 52.96 -17.65
CA GLN A 486 -23.65 52.92 -19.01
C GLN A 486 -24.96 53.72 -19.09
N CYS A 487 -25.81 53.64 -18.06
CA CYS A 487 -27.02 54.45 -17.98
C CYS A 487 -26.68 55.95 -17.99
N ALA A 488 -25.69 56.39 -17.20
CA ALA A 488 -25.30 57.79 -17.15
C ALA A 488 -24.88 58.31 -18.54
N ILE A 489 -24.05 57.54 -19.25
CA ILE A 489 -23.61 57.86 -20.61
C ILE A 489 -24.80 57.96 -21.57
N ALA A 490 -25.69 56.96 -21.57
CA ALA A 490 -26.82 56.90 -22.49
C ALA A 490 -27.87 57.99 -22.20
N ILE A 491 -28.18 58.26 -20.93
CA ILE A 491 -29.12 59.32 -20.52
C ILE A 491 -28.57 60.69 -20.94
N ARG A 492 -27.26 60.91 -20.77
CA ARG A 492 -26.62 62.15 -21.25
C ARG A 492 -26.79 62.32 -22.75
N GLN A 493 -26.55 61.26 -23.52
CA GLN A 493 -26.73 61.27 -24.97
C GLN A 493 -28.17 61.53 -25.39
N ALA A 494 -29.14 60.87 -24.73
CA ALA A 494 -30.57 61.08 -24.94
C ALA A 494 -30.98 62.54 -24.69
N ARG A 495 -30.56 63.12 -23.56
CA ARG A 495 -30.85 64.53 -23.21
C ARG A 495 -30.23 65.52 -24.20
N LEU A 496 -28.99 65.30 -24.64
CA LEU A 496 -28.33 66.12 -25.65
C LEU A 496 -29.06 66.04 -27.01
N TYR A 497 -29.48 64.84 -27.40
CA TYR A 497 -30.25 64.62 -28.62
C TYR A 497 -31.59 65.37 -28.58
N GLN A 498 -32.35 65.22 -27.48
CA GLN A 498 -33.62 65.92 -27.29
C GLN A 498 -33.47 67.45 -27.29
N ALA A 499 -32.45 67.99 -26.60
CA ALA A 499 -32.18 69.43 -26.59
C ALA A 499 -31.86 69.96 -27.98
N THR A 500 -31.06 69.21 -28.76
CA THR A 500 -30.74 69.55 -30.15
C THR A 500 -32.00 69.53 -31.02
N GLN A 501 -32.85 68.51 -30.86
CA GLN A 501 -34.09 68.35 -31.63
C GLN A 501 -35.09 69.48 -31.32
N ALA A 502 -35.23 69.85 -30.04
CA ALA A 502 -36.06 70.98 -29.61
C ALA A 502 -35.55 72.31 -30.18
N GLN A 503 -34.23 72.50 -30.26
CA GLN A 503 -33.64 73.70 -30.86
C GLN A 503 -33.88 73.76 -32.37
N VAL A 504 -33.83 72.63 -33.07
CA VAL A 504 -34.17 72.54 -34.50
C VAL A 504 -35.64 72.91 -34.73
N ILE A 505 -36.56 72.32 -33.96
CA ILE A 505 -37.99 72.62 -34.07
C ILE A 505 -38.27 74.11 -33.80
N ALA A 506 -37.70 74.67 -32.74
CA ALA A 506 -37.86 76.09 -32.43
C ALA A 506 -37.30 77.01 -33.54
N LEU A 507 -36.23 76.59 -34.21
CA LEU A 507 -35.65 77.33 -35.34
C LEU A 507 -36.52 77.22 -36.60
N GLU A 508 -37.15 76.07 -36.83
CA GLU A 508 -38.14 75.87 -37.90
C GLU A 508 -39.38 76.73 -37.67
N GLU A 509 -39.93 76.76 -36.44
CA GLU A 509 -41.05 77.63 -36.07
C GLU A 509 -40.72 79.12 -36.24
N LEU A 510 -39.52 79.54 -35.81
CA LEU A 510 -39.06 80.91 -35.98
C LEU A 510 -38.90 81.28 -37.46
N ASN A 511 -38.38 80.37 -38.28
CA ASN A 511 -38.29 80.59 -39.73
C ASN A 511 -39.68 80.67 -40.38
N GLN A 512 -40.63 79.81 -39.99
CA GLN A 512 -41.99 79.86 -40.50
C GLN A 512 -42.67 81.20 -40.15
N LEU A 513 -42.54 81.67 -38.90
CA LEU A 513 -43.05 82.97 -38.47
C LEU A 513 -42.42 84.14 -39.24
N LYS A 514 -41.12 84.07 -39.53
CA LYS A 514 -40.42 85.07 -40.33
C LYS A 514 -40.92 85.09 -41.78
N ASP A 515 -41.13 83.93 -42.38
CA ASP A 515 -41.61 83.81 -43.75
C ASP A 515 -43.08 84.26 -43.87
N ASP A 516 -43.93 83.92 -42.89
CA ASP A 516 -45.32 84.39 -42.80
C ASP A 516 -45.37 85.93 -42.66
N PHE A 517 -44.51 86.52 -41.82
CA PHE A 517 -44.38 87.98 -41.67
C PHE A 517 -43.93 88.65 -42.98
N LEU A 518 -42.93 88.10 -43.68
CA LEU A 518 -42.47 88.63 -44.96
C LEU A 518 -43.54 88.53 -46.05
N SER A 519 -44.37 87.48 -46.04
CA SER A 519 -45.51 87.36 -46.95
C SER A 519 -46.60 88.40 -46.66
N THR A 520 -46.83 88.72 -45.39
CA THR A 520 -47.83 89.70 -44.93
C THR A 520 -47.41 91.14 -45.24
N VAL A 521 -46.09 91.42 -45.27
CA VAL A 521 -45.53 92.75 -45.59
C VAL A 521 -45.32 92.96 -47.10
N SER A 522 -45.30 91.90 -47.91
CA SER A 522 -45.18 91.98 -49.38
C SER A 522 -46.53 92.12 -50.11
N HIS A 523 -47.65 92.14 -49.40
CA HIS A 523 -49.00 92.42 -49.90
C HIS A 523 -49.47 93.79 -49.44
#